data_AF-A0A7R9PZD4-F1
#
_entry.id   AF-A0A7R9PZD4-F1
#
_cell.length_a   1.000
_cell.length_b   1.000
_cell.length_c   1.000
_cell.angle_alpha   90.00
_cell.angle_beta   90.00
_cell.angle_gamma   90.00
#
_symmetry.space_group_name_H-M   'P 1'
#
loop_
_entity.id
_entity.type
_entity.pdbx_description
1 polymer ?
#
loop_
_entity_poly.entity_id
_entity_poly.type
_entity_poly.pdbx_seq_one_letter_code
_entity_poly.pdbx_strand_id
1 'polypeptide(L)'
;MHLKFIGLTIIKMFVPVLGLLACIVFQNDHIVPDVINACPSTISKITFPGKLAVNLGTHLTPNQTSQQPQIEWPTKCGGLYTLAMVDPDAPSRAEPTMRNWRHWLVMNIPGNRISKGDIVSAFEGPEPPVGTGYHRYVFLVYEQKQGHIKPPPRDDDDDHRGSFSIKVFATKYNLGEPVAHHVCKCTIMIAFQNDSIVPDILNACPQTTTKITFANNVSVNLGNELTPTQVKSQPRVEWPVVPRSLYTLTMLDLDVPSRANPAHRSVKHWMVINIPDANITAGYILDTFLESLPPRESGLHRYVTLIYRQSHRIEGLVRNDTIESRLMFNVTKFALDHQLGEPVAGNFYHAQWDEYVDVATFPNNITVNLGAHLTPAQTSQQPAVEWPTVQCALYTLALVDPDAPSRADPIYRNVRHWLVMNIPGKQISYGNIIAGFVGPAPPVGTGVHRYVFLVYEQKQGYIEPPPRDDVNRHNFSMEDFASNYTLGEPITFPSKASAKLGNELTLAQVKDEPRVVWPTTCGSLYTLAMMDANIPIALRSAKHWLVVNIPGNNITAGDILAGFIPSGPSQGSGIHRYVTVVYRQPQRIDGLVRNDTIESRVSFDVTKFARDHKLGKPLAGNFYHAQWEKTSA
;
A
#
# COMPACT_ATOMS: atom_id res chain seq x y z
N MET A 1 36.83 44.37 -2.20
CA MET A 1 35.92 45.49 -1.86
C MET A 1 34.72 44.90 -1.11
N HIS A 2 34.18 45.57 -0.09
CA HIS A 2 33.01 45.07 0.68
C HIS A 2 31.69 45.55 0.07
N LEU A 3 30.62 44.75 0.17
CA LEU A 3 29.49 45.04 1.08
C LEU A 3 28.63 43.78 1.36
N LYS A 4 27.71 43.89 2.34
CA LYS A 4 26.72 42.87 2.75
C LYS A 4 25.30 43.41 2.52
N PHE A 5 24.29 42.53 2.52
CA PHE A 5 23.00 42.58 3.26
C PHE A 5 22.21 41.31 2.82
N ILE A 6 22.00 40.27 3.63
CA ILE A 6 21.23 40.10 4.89
C ILE A 6 19.70 40.10 4.69
N GLY A 7 19.11 38.94 4.96
CA GLY A 7 17.70 38.70 5.30
C GLY A 7 17.65 37.44 6.19
N LEU A 8 16.80 37.40 7.22
CA LEU A 8 16.99 36.47 8.36
C LEU A 8 15.67 36.01 9.01
N THR A 9 15.66 34.77 9.55
CA THR A 9 14.58 34.17 10.38
C THR A 9 13.27 33.89 9.60
N ILE A 10 12.44 32.89 9.90
CA ILE A 10 12.21 32.14 11.16
C ILE A 10 12.10 30.61 10.90
N ILE A 11 13.12 29.81 11.27
CA ILE A 11 12.97 28.36 11.55
C ILE A 11 13.96 28.01 12.68
N LYS A 12 13.53 28.08 13.95
CA LYS A 12 14.35 27.68 15.11
C LYS A 12 13.56 27.40 16.40
N MET A 13 12.64 26.42 16.32
CA MET A 13 11.98 25.77 17.47
C MET A 13 11.58 24.34 17.03
N PHE A 14 11.20 23.47 17.98
CA PHE A 14 10.87 22.04 17.74
C PHE A 14 12.03 21.09 17.34
N VAL A 15 13.17 21.20 18.04
CA VAL A 15 14.15 20.10 18.19
C VAL A 15 14.39 19.63 19.68
N PRO A 16 13.84 20.22 20.77
CA PRO A 16 14.68 20.51 21.93
C PRO A 16 14.18 19.86 23.24
N VAL A 17 13.67 18.62 23.22
CA VAL A 17 13.14 17.95 24.44
C VAL A 17 14.12 16.90 24.98
N LEU A 18 14.32 15.77 24.28
CA LEU A 18 15.27 14.74 24.74
C LEU A 18 16.73 15.25 24.77
N GLY A 19 17.12 16.06 23.78
CA GLY A 19 18.46 16.65 23.71
C GLY A 19 18.74 17.64 24.85
N LEU A 20 17.71 18.31 25.40
CA LEU A 20 17.87 19.19 26.56
C LEU A 20 18.16 18.39 27.83
N LEU A 21 17.39 17.32 28.08
CA LEU A 21 17.60 16.44 29.23
C LEU A 21 18.97 15.77 29.21
N ALA A 22 19.42 15.30 28.03
CA ALA A 22 20.78 14.78 27.85
C ALA A 22 21.84 15.84 28.16
N CYS A 23 21.68 17.06 27.62
CA CYS A 23 22.64 18.14 27.82
C CYS A 23 22.71 18.63 29.27
N ILE A 24 21.58 18.68 29.98
CA ILE A 24 21.53 19.00 31.42
C ILE A 24 22.36 18.01 32.23
N VAL A 25 22.22 16.70 32.00
CA VAL A 25 23.04 15.70 32.72
C VAL A 25 24.52 15.85 32.34
N PHE A 26 24.84 16.00 31.06
CA PHE A 26 26.23 16.17 30.60
C PHE A 26 26.89 17.45 31.14
N GLN A 27 26.14 18.51 31.42
CA GLN A 27 26.64 19.74 32.04
C GLN A 27 26.76 19.62 33.58
N ASN A 28 25.76 19.03 34.24
CA ASN A 28 25.75 18.80 35.68
C ASN A 28 26.87 17.85 36.13
N ASP A 29 27.10 16.77 35.37
CA ASP A 29 28.22 15.85 35.58
C ASP A 29 29.53 16.32 34.93
N HIS A 30 29.62 17.59 34.49
CA HIS A 30 30.80 18.21 33.89
C HIS A 30 31.45 17.44 32.73
N ILE A 31 30.71 16.58 32.02
CA ILE A 31 31.16 15.91 30.79
C ILE A 31 31.35 16.94 29.67
N VAL A 32 30.45 17.93 29.65
CA VAL A 32 30.64 19.23 28.99
C VAL A 32 30.98 20.24 30.09
N PRO A 33 32.11 20.98 30.02
CA PRO A 33 33.05 21.03 28.91
C PRO A 33 34.24 20.06 29.01
N ASP A 34 34.45 19.31 30.09
CA ASP A 34 35.76 18.66 30.33
C ASP A 34 36.15 17.62 29.28
N VAL A 35 35.22 16.72 28.94
CA VAL A 35 35.48 15.56 28.06
C VAL A 35 35.20 15.92 26.60
N ILE A 36 34.13 16.67 26.34
CA ILE A 36 33.67 17.06 24.99
C ILE A 36 33.24 18.54 24.97
N ASN A 37 33.30 19.17 23.80
CA ASN A 37 33.09 20.62 23.69
C ASN A 37 31.61 21.00 23.60
N ALA A 38 30.79 20.16 22.97
CA ALA A 38 29.33 20.30 22.90
C ALA A 38 28.63 19.08 23.52
N CYS A 39 27.40 19.28 24.00
CA CYS A 39 26.50 18.18 24.32
C CYS A 39 26.25 17.33 23.05
N PRO A 40 26.25 15.99 23.14
CA PRO A 40 25.85 15.15 22.01
C PRO A 40 24.38 15.44 21.67
N SER A 41 24.04 15.37 20.39
CA SER A 41 22.69 15.70 19.92
C SER A 41 21.61 14.69 20.37
N THR A 42 21.98 13.51 20.87
CA THR A 42 21.09 12.50 21.46
C THR A 42 21.89 11.61 22.44
N ILE A 43 21.29 10.51 22.92
CA ILE A 43 21.91 9.49 23.79
C ILE A 43 22.07 8.15 23.03
N SER A 44 23.12 7.37 23.32
CA SER A 44 23.29 5.98 22.87
C SER A 44 22.65 4.98 23.83
N LYS A 45 22.00 3.93 23.32
CA LYS A 45 21.46 2.85 24.15
C LYS A 45 22.58 1.85 24.47
N ILE A 46 22.93 1.69 25.74
CA ILE A 46 23.93 0.74 26.22
C ILE A 46 23.21 -0.39 26.96
N THR A 47 23.65 -1.64 26.77
CA THR A 47 23.09 -2.81 27.44
C THR A 47 24.20 -3.81 27.76
N PHE A 48 24.48 -4.00 29.04
CA PHE A 48 25.44 -5.00 29.51
C PHE A 48 24.82 -6.42 29.47
N PRO A 49 25.65 -7.48 29.44
CA PRO A 49 25.18 -8.86 29.54
C PRO A 49 24.23 -9.08 30.74
N GLY A 50 23.29 -10.01 30.59
CA GLY A 50 22.15 -10.12 31.51
C GLY A 50 20.98 -9.16 31.19
N LYS A 51 21.05 -8.40 30.09
CA LYS A 51 20.05 -7.42 29.63
C LYS A 51 19.94 -6.16 30.52
N LEU A 52 21.02 -5.78 31.19
CA LEU A 52 21.06 -4.60 32.02
C LEU A 52 21.19 -3.34 31.15
N ALA A 53 20.05 -2.72 30.83
CA ALA A 53 19.99 -1.47 30.09
C ALA A 53 20.42 -0.28 30.97
N VAL A 54 21.20 0.64 30.40
CA VAL A 54 21.82 1.75 31.12
C VAL A 54 21.17 3.08 30.70
N ASN A 55 20.69 3.84 31.68
CA ASN A 55 20.26 5.24 31.51
C ASN A 55 21.38 6.20 31.94
N LEU A 56 21.32 7.47 31.55
CA LEU A 56 22.24 8.49 32.07
C LEU A 56 22.14 8.56 33.61
N GLY A 57 23.30 8.69 34.29
CA GLY A 57 23.37 8.71 35.76
C GLY A 57 23.11 7.37 36.45
N THR A 58 23.02 6.24 35.72
CA THR A 58 22.83 4.92 36.36
C THR A 58 24.12 4.48 37.04
N HIS A 59 24.10 4.33 38.37
CA HIS A 59 25.18 3.66 39.09
C HIS A 59 25.19 2.15 38.80
N LEU A 60 26.36 1.62 38.45
CA LEU A 60 26.59 0.21 38.17
C LEU A 60 27.78 -0.29 38.99
N THR A 61 27.80 -1.58 39.32
CA THR A 61 28.94 -2.23 39.99
C THR A 61 29.94 -2.79 38.98
N PRO A 62 31.26 -2.89 39.31
CA PRO A 62 32.28 -3.46 38.43
C PRO A 62 31.90 -4.83 37.86
N ASN A 63 31.30 -5.70 38.67
CA ASN A 63 30.83 -7.02 38.24
C ASN A 63 29.77 -6.94 37.13
N GLN A 64 28.83 -5.99 37.20
CA GLN A 64 27.81 -5.77 36.16
C GLN A 64 28.40 -5.22 34.85
N THR A 65 29.56 -4.57 34.91
CA THR A 65 30.21 -3.91 33.77
C THR A 65 31.48 -4.62 33.29
N SER A 66 31.83 -5.75 33.90
CA SER A 66 33.03 -6.58 33.65
C SER A 66 33.11 -7.21 32.26
N GLN A 67 32.07 -7.09 31.44
CA GLN A 67 31.95 -7.72 30.12
C GLN A 67 31.46 -6.70 29.09
N GLN A 68 31.99 -6.78 27.87
CA GLN A 68 31.73 -5.81 26.82
C GLN A 68 30.21 -5.60 26.57
N PRO A 69 29.68 -4.38 26.68
CA PRO A 69 28.27 -4.11 26.44
C PRO A 69 27.93 -4.20 24.95
N GLN A 70 26.65 -4.44 24.67
CA GLN A 70 26.07 -4.08 23.38
C GLN A 70 25.73 -2.58 23.41
N ILE A 71 26.15 -1.85 22.38
CA ILE A 71 25.85 -0.41 22.24
C ILE A 71 25.10 -0.18 20.94
N GLU A 72 23.81 0.13 21.08
CA GLU A 72 22.93 0.50 19.98
C GLU A 72 22.89 2.01 19.82
N TRP A 73 23.91 2.53 19.16
CA TRP A 73 23.92 3.89 18.63
C TRP A 73 23.35 3.90 17.19
N PRO A 74 23.10 5.11 16.68
CA PRO A 74 22.07 5.46 14.77
C PRO A 74 23.06 4.96 13.74
N THR A 75 22.74 5.15 12.46
CA THR A 75 23.77 5.30 11.44
C THR A 75 23.24 6.14 10.31
N LYS A 76 24.08 7.00 9.72
CA LYS A 76 23.90 7.35 8.30
C LYS A 76 24.19 6.13 7.44
N CYS A 77 23.53 6.04 6.28
CA CYS A 77 23.78 4.95 5.34
C CYS A 77 25.25 4.96 4.87
N GLY A 78 25.91 3.80 4.93
CA GLY A 78 27.35 3.68 4.62
C GLY A 78 28.29 4.38 5.61
N GLY A 79 27.76 5.04 6.65
CA GLY A 79 28.55 5.77 7.63
C GLY A 79 29.47 4.85 8.42
N LEU A 80 30.74 5.23 8.52
CA LEU A 80 31.69 4.62 9.44
C LEU A 80 31.75 5.43 10.74
N TYR A 81 31.96 4.75 11.85
CA TYR A 81 31.91 5.34 13.18
C TYR A 81 33.16 5.02 13.99
N THR A 82 33.57 5.99 14.82
CA THR A 82 34.52 5.77 15.91
C THR A 82 33.75 5.72 17.22
N LEU A 83 33.92 4.65 17.99
CA LEU A 83 33.43 4.47 19.36
C LEU A 83 34.60 4.64 20.32
N ALA A 84 34.40 5.44 21.37
CA ALA A 84 35.28 5.52 22.52
C ALA A 84 34.50 5.29 23.82
N MET A 85 35.14 4.66 24.81
CA MET A 85 34.72 4.66 26.20
C MET A 85 35.85 5.26 27.02
N VAL A 86 35.57 6.31 27.80
CA VAL A 86 36.57 7.04 28.58
C VAL A 86 36.13 7.27 30.02
N ASP A 87 37.09 7.23 30.95
CA ASP A 87 36.90 7.58 32.37
C ASP A 87 37.62 8.91 32.71
N PRO A 88 36.94 10.08 32.65
CA PRO A 88 37.45 11.37 33.13
C PRO A 88 37.89 11.42 34.61
N ASP A 89 37.55 10.42 35.43
CA ASP A 89 37.82 10.38 36.87
C ASP A 89 39.03 9.52 37.25
N ALA A 90 39.66 8.77 36.35
CA ALA A 90 40.81 7.92 36.71
C ALA A 90 42.01 8.73 37.28
N PRO A 91 42.65 8.32 38.39
CA PRO A 91 42.32 7.20 39.29
C PRO A 91 41.30 7.53 40.40
N SER A 92 40.97 8.80 40.64
CA SER A 92 39.81 9.18 41.48
C SER A 92 39.19 10.51 41.06
N ARG A 93 37.87 10.66 41.19
CA ARG A 93 37.16 11.92 40.86
C ARG A 93 37.69 13.15 41.63
N ALA A 94 38.32 12.93 42.79
CA ALA A 94 38.97 13.98 43.59
C ALA A 94 40.35 14.37 43.03
N GLU A 95 41.14 13.38 42.61
CA GLU A 95 42.50 13.55 42.07
C GLU A 95 42.65 12.79 40.73
N PRO A 96 42.05 13.28 39.62
CA PRO A 96 41.96 12.57 38.35
C PRO A 96 43.25 12.73 37.52
N THR A 97 44.38 12.31 38.07
CA THR A 97 45.72 12.45 37.49
C THR A 97 45.94 11.65 36.19
N MET A 98 45.11 10.64 35.92
CA MET A 98 45.15 9.82 34.69
C MET A 98 43.91 10.03 33.79
N ARG A 99 43.16 11.11 34.05
CA ARG A 99 41.91 11.57 33.40
C ARG A 99 41.73 11.13 31.94
N ASN A 100 40.52 10.67 31.65
CA ASN A 100 40.05 10.12 30.39
C ASN A 100 40.72 8.78 30.03
N TRP A 101 40.81 7.85 30.99
CA TRP A 101 41.35 6.51 30.77
C TRP A 101 40.63 5.78 29.64
N ARG A 102 41.38 5.24 28.68
CA ARG A 102 40.88 4.66 27.42
C ARG A 102 40.39 3.21 27.58
N HIS A 103 39.23 3.04 28.22
CA HIS A 103 38.60 1.72 28.41
C HIS A 103 38.23 1.01 27.09
N TRP A 104 37.90 1.75 26.03
CA TRP A 104 37.59 1.14 24.72
C TRP A 104 37.84 2.16 23.60
N LEU A 105 38.44 1.73 22.48
CA LEU A 105 38.53 2.55 21.27
C LEU A 105 38.46 1.67 20.02
N VAL A 106 37.45 1.89 19.18
CA VAL A 106 37.25 1.18 17.91
C VAL A 106 36.94 2.19 16.81
N MET A 107 37.62 2.10 15.67
CA MET A 107 37.43 2.96 14.50
C MET A 107 36.76 2.21 13.34
N ASN A 108 36.38 2.93 12.29
CA ASN A 108 35.88 2.37 11.02
C ASN A 108 34.67 1.45 11.15
N ILE A 109 33.90 1.57 12.24
CA ILE A 109 32.80 0.68 12.56
C ILE A 109 31.70 0.85 11.50
N PRO A 110 31.36 -0.20 10.73
CA PRO A 110 30.48 -0.05 9.57
C PRO A 110 29.03 -0.02 10.02
N GLY A 111 28.57 1.19 10.37
CA GLY A 111 27.36 1.45 11.10
C GLY A 111 27.56 1.28 12.61
N ASN A 112 26.74 0.44 13.25
CA ASN A 112 26.84 0.08 14.67
C ASN A 112 27.42 -1.34 14.89
N ARG A 113 28.00 -1.95 13.84
CA ARG A 113 28.55 -3.32 13.87
C ARG A 113 29.97 -3.33 14.45
N ILE A 114 30.08 -3.15 15.77
CA ILE A 114 31.37 -2.98 16.48
C ILE A 114 32.38 -4.09 16.16
N SER A 115 31.92 -5.34 16.05
CA SER A 115 32.71 -6.53 15.66
C SER A 115 33.21 -6.54 14.19
N LYS A 116 33.03 -5.43 13.47
CA LYS A 116 33.54 -5.18 12.11
C LYS A 116 34.31 -3.86 11.99
N GLY A 117 34.58 -3.16 13.10
CA GLY A 117 35.49 -2.02 13.14
C GLY A 117 36.93 -2.42 13.49
N ASP A 118 37.86 -1.51 13.28
CA ASP A 118 39.27 -1.64 13.66
C ASP A 118 39.42 -1.36 15.16
N ILE A 119 39.75 -2.40 15.94
CA ILE A 119 40.00 -2.27 17.38
C ILE A 119 41.37 -1.60 17.58
N VAL A 120 41.36 -0.37 18.08
CA VAL A 120 42.57 0.37 18.49
C VAL A 120 42.93 0.04 19.94
N SER A 121 41.94 -0.07 20.81
CA SER A 121 42.11 -0.63 22.15
C SER A 121 40.90 -1.50 22.48
N ALA A 122 41.14 -2.71 22.95
CA ALA A 122 40.10 -3.64 23.38
C ALA A 122 39.31 -3.09 24.58
N PHE A 123 38.08 -3.60 24.74
CA PHE A 123 37.22 -3.23 25.87
C PHE A 123 37.80 -3.74 27.19
N GLU A 124 37.94 -2.82 28.13
CA GLU A 124 38.37 -3.02 29.50
C GLU A 124 37.22 -2.59 30.43
N GLY A 125 36.89 -3.42 31.42
CA GLY A 125 35.76 -3.16 32.32
C GLY A 125 36.04 -2.00 33.29
N PRO A 126 34.99 -1.28 33.73
CA PRO A 126 35.07 -0.38 34.89
C PRO A 126 35.53 -1.09 36.17
N GLU A 127 36.74 -0.79 36.64
CA GLU A 127 37.27 -1.24 37.93
C GLU A 127 37.92 -0.05 38.69
N PRO A 128 37.11 0.90 39.21
CA PRO A 128 37.62 2.04 39.97
C PRO A 128 38.26 1.59 41.29
N PRO A 129 39.40 2.18 41.72
CA PRO A 129 40.10 1.72 42.91
C PRO A 129 39.28 1.84 44.20
N VAL A 130 39.46 0.92 45.14
CA VAL A 130 38.67 0.85 46.38
C VAL A 130 38.80 2.14 47.18
N GLY A 131 37.66 2.80 47.45
CA GLY A 131 37.58 4.04 48.24
C GLY A 131 37.56 5.35 47.43
N THR A 132 37.73 5.29 46.10
CA THR A 132 37.77 6.48 45.23
C THR A 132 36.40 7.10 44.92
N GLY A 133 35.31 6.37 45.20
CA GLY A 133 33.94 6.82 44.99
C GLY A 133 33.35 6.40 43.64
N TYR A 134 32.45 7.20 43.09
CA TYR A 134 31.83 6.95 41.78
C TYR A 134 32.60 7.63 40.65
N HIS A 135 33.05 6.83 39.69
CA HIS A 135 33.65 7.28 38.43
C HIS A 135 32.59 7.40 37.32
N ARG A 136 32.75 8.41 36.45
CA ARG A 136 31.87 8.69 35.30
C ARG A 136 32.38 7.98 34.05
N TYR A 137 31.80 6.85 33.67
CA TYR A 137 32.17 6.15 32.42
C TYR A 137 31.41 6.69 31.21
N VAL A 138 32.11 7.40 30.31
CA VAL A 138 31.51 8.13 29.20
C VAL A 138 31.69 7.36 27.89
N PHE A 139 30.58 6.91 27.30
CA PHE A 139 30.56 6.34 25.95
C PHE A 139 30.32 7.45 24.92
N LEU A 140 31.25 7.61 23.98
CA LEU A 140 31.24 8.64 22.94
C LEU A 140 31.29 7.98 21.56
N VAL A 141 30.47 8.46 20.64
CA VAL A 141 30.42 7.96 19.27
C VAL A 141 30.46 9.13 18.29
N TYR A 142 31.37 9.03 17.32
CA TYR A 142 31.61 10.03 16.29
C TYR A 142 31.40 9.45 14.89
N GLU A 143 30.85 10.27 13.99
CA GLU A 143 30.68 9.94 12.58
C GLU A 143 31.94 10.30 11.78
N GLN A 144 32.51 9.33 11.06
CA GLN A 144 33.66 9.54 10.21
C GLN A 144 33.23 10.14 8.86
N LYS A 145 33.11 11.46 8.82
CA LYS A 145 32.76 12.26 7.62
C LYS A 145 33.72 12.05 6.43
N GLN A 146 34.90 11.50 6.68
CA GLN A 146 35.94 11.20 5.68
C GLN A 146 35.90 9.76 5.16
N GLY A 147 34.94 8.94 5.59
CA GLY A 147 34.89 7.52 5.24
C GLY A 147 35.89 6.70 6.06
N HIS A 148 36.63 5.80 5.41
CA HIS A 148 37.59 4.92 6.08
C HIS A 148 38.87 5.67 6.43
N ILE A 149 39.17 5.76 7.71
CA ILE A 149 40.36 6.38 8.27
C ILE A 149 41.40 5.28 8.46
N LYS A 150 42.70 5.55 8.25
CA LYS A 150 43.74 4.59 8.66
C LYS A 150 43.85 4.63 10.20
N PRO A 151 43.54 3.55 10.93
CA PRO A 151 43.66 3.55 12.37
C PRO A 151 45.12 3.70 12.81
N PRO A 152 45.40 4.19 14.02
CA PRO A 152 46.69 3.95 14.66
C PRO A 152 46.91 2.44 14.88
N PRO A 153 48.14 2.00 15.22
CA PRO A 153 48.37 0.64 15.69
C PRO A 153 47.45 0.30 16.87
N ARG A 154 47.10 -0.99 17.01
CA ARG A 154 46.39 -1.47 18.21
C ARG A 154 47.32 -1.39 19.40
N ASP A 155 46.83 -0.77 20.46
CA ASP A 155 47.52 -0.41 21.70
C ASP A 155 46.56 -0.71 22.86
N ASP A 156 46.68 -1.94 23.37
CA ASP A 156 45.92 -2.44 24.53
C ASP A 156 46.70 -2.28 25.84
N ASP A 157 47.90 -1.69 25.79
CA ASP A 157 48.81 -1.54 26.92
C ASP A 157 48.28 -0.49 27.91
N ASP A 158 48.15 -0.88 29.17
CA ASP A 158 47.43 -0.11 30.18
C ASP A 158 48.20 1.17 30.57
N ASP A 159 49.54 1.13 30.54
CA ASP A 159 50.41 2.31 30.72
C ASP A 159 50.16 3.40 29.65
N HIS A 160 49.57 3.03 28.49
CA HIS A 160 49.21 3.98 27.42
C HIS A 160 47.74 4.39 27.42
N ARG A 161 46.88 3.89 28.33
CA ARG A 161 45.44 4.22 28.36
C ARG A 161 45.12 5.53 29.06
N GLY A 162 45.91 5.93 30.05
CA GLY A 162 45.72 7.18 30.80
C GLY A 162 45.92 8.45 29.96
N SER A 163 45.40 9.58 30.44
CA SER A 163 45.54 10.90 29.80
C SER A 163 45.01 11.04 28.36
N PHE A 164 44.18 10.10 27.89
CA PHE A 164 43.71 10.08 26.50
C PHE A 164 42.68 11.19 26.20
N SER A 165 43.12 12.27 25.56
CA SER A 165 42.22 13.34 25.13
C SER A 165 41.43 12.97 23.86
N ILE A 166 40.20 12.49 24.06
CA ILE A 166 39.24 12.23 22.97
C ILE A 166 38.99 13.47 22.10
N LYS A 167 39.11 14.68 22.65
CA LYS A 167 39.05 15.94 21.88
C LYS A 167 40.18 16.04 20.86
N VAL A 168 41.43 15.85 21.32
CA VAL A 168 42.62 15.89 20.45
C VAL A 168 42.56 14.78 19.41
N PHE A 169 42.06 13.60 19.78
CA PHE A 169 41.80 12.50 18.85
C PHE A 169 40.75 12.89 17.79
N ALA A 170 39.61 13.45 18.20
CA ALA A 170 38.55 13.90 17.30
C ALA A 170 39.00 15.04 16.37
N THR A 171 39.88 15.95 16.82
CA THR A 171 40.53 16.94 15.95
C THR A 171 41.51 16.28 14.97
N LYS A 172 42.42 15.42 15.46
CA LYS A 172 43.44 14.73 14.65
C LYS A 172 42.84 13.91 13.50
N TYR A 173 41.69 13.27 13.74
CA TYR A 173 40.98 12.44 12.76
C TYR A 173 39.72 13.11 12.19
N ASN A 174 39.56 14.42 12.37
CA ASN A 174 38.46 15.25 11.83
C ASN A 174 37.05 14.64 12.03
N LEU A 175 36.81 14.10 13.22
CA LEU A 175 35.58 13.41 13.60
C LEU A 175 34.44 14.40 13.93
N GLY A 176 34.77 15.63 14.33
CA GLY A 176 33.81 16.63 14.80
C GLY A 176 33.28 16.33 16.21
N GLU A 177 32.04 16.73 16.48
CA GLU A 177 31.34 16.50 17.77
C GLU A 177 30.60 15.15 17.78
N PRO A 178 30.34 14.54 18.96
CA PRO A 178 29.67 13.24 19.09
C PRO A 178 28.15 13.31 18.81
N VAL A 179 27.56 12.22 18.30
CA VAL A 179 26.36 12.32 17.42
C VAL A 179 25.10 11.55 17.87
N ALA A 180 25.15 10.79 18.95
CA ALA A 180 24.55 9.45 18.96
C ALA A 180 23.08 9.32 19.48
N HIS A 181 22.00 8.59 19.07
CA HIS A 181 21.26 7.84 17.95
C HIS A 181 21.76 6.94 16.58
N HIS A 182 20.52 6.26 16.54
CA HIS A 182 20.11 4.89 17.03
C HIS A 182 19.61 3.89 15.93
N VAL A 183 20.32 2.77 15.77
CA VAL A 183 20.15 1.63 14.81
C VAL A 183 20.32 1.93 13.31
N CYS A 184 21.02 1.03 12.61
CA CYS A 184 21.22 1.07 11.16
C CYS A 184 20.03 0.52 10.37
N LYS A 185 19.37 1.38 9.60
CA LYS A 185 18.77 1.00 8.31
C LYS A 185 19.05 2.01 7.21
N CYS A 186 20.32 1.99 6.79
CA CYS A 186 20.87 2.56 5.56
C CYS A 186 19.81 2.93 4.50
N THR A 187 19.11 1.91 3.96
CA THR A 187 18.19 2.05 2.83
C THR A 187 16.81 2.61 3.19
N ILE A 188 16.24 2.29 4.37
CA ILE A 188 14.92 2.84 4.73
C ILE A 188 15.01 4.33 5.02
N MET A 189 16.08 4.77 5.68
CA MET A 189 16.30 6.17 6.01
C MET A 189 16.46 7.00 4.73
N ILE A 190 17.31 6.57 3.80
CA ILE A 190 17.46 7.23 2.50
C ILE A 190 16.13 7.27 1.75
N ALA A 191 15.40 6.15 1.64
CA ALA A 191 14.17 6.12 0.86
C ALA A 191 13.08 7.04 1.47
N PHE A 192 12.85 6.98 2.79
CA PHE A 192 11.85 7.81 3.47
C PHE A 192 12.23 9.31 3.48
N GLN A 193 13.52 9.66 3.39
CA GLN A 193 13.99 11.05 3.30
C GLN A 193 13.98 11.58 1.87
N ASN A 194 14.44 10.79 0.89
CA ASN A 194 14.42 11.14 -0.54
C ASN A 194 12.99 11.47 -1.00
N ASP A 195 12.01 10.70 -0.53
CA ASP A 195 10.60 10.92 -0.85
C ASP A 195 9.85 11.81 0.13
N SER A 196 10.54 12.53 1.02
CA SER A 196 9.95 13.52 1.93
C SER A 196 8.79 12.94 2.76
N ILE A 197 8.93 11.69 3.21
CA ILE A 197 8.03 11.06 4.18
C ILE A 197 8.51 11.42 5.60
N VAL A 198 9.83 11.47 5.79
CA VAL A 198 10.50 12.05 6.95
C VAL A 198 11.28 13.28 6.48
N PRO A 199 11.07 14.48 7.06
CA PRO A 199 10.26 14.77 8.25
C PRO A 199 8.78 15.08 7.99
N ASP A 200 8.36 15.34 6.76
CA ASP A 200 7.10 16.04 6.44
C ASP A 200 5.82 15.34 6.92
N ILE A 201 5.87 14.02 7.11
CA ILE A 201 4.73 13.18 7.53
C ILE A 201 5.03 12.48 8.87
N LEU A 202 6.28 12.05 9.07
CA LEU A 202 6.72 11.24 10.20
C LEU A 202 7.93 11.88 10.89
N ASN A 203 7.85 11.96 12.23
CA ASN A 203 8.90 12.53 13.06
C ASN A 203 10.16 11.65 13.12
N ALA A 204 10.06 10.34 12.82
CA ALA A 204 11.18 9.42 12.73
C ALA A 204 10.99 8.37 11.61
N CYS A 205 12.12 7.82 11.13
CA CYS A 205 12.11 6.69 10.20
C CYS A 205 11.74 5.38 10.91
N PRO A 206 11.05 4.43 10.26
CA PRO A 206 10.76 3.13 10.85
C PRO A 206 12.03 2.31 11.13
N GLN A 207 12.07 1.63 12.29
CA GLN A 207 13.25 0.89 12.74
C GLN A 207 13.62 -0.30 11.81
N THR A 208 12.61 -0.95 11.22
CA THR A 208 12.81 -2.01 10.23
C THR A 208 11.91 -1.86 9.01
N THR A 209 12.08 -2.77 8.05
CA THR A 209 11.33 -2.77 6.80
C THR A 209 10.26 -3.83 6.89
N THR A 210 9.00 -3.49 6.65
CA THR A 210 7.95 -4.52 6.49
C THR A 210 7.97 -5.05 5.07
N LYS A 211 7.91 -6.38 4.90
CA LYS A 211 7.77 -7.01 3.59
C LYS A 211 6.29 -7.00 3.23
N ILE A 212 5.96 -6.39 2.10
CA ILE A 212 4.60 -6.29 1.58
C ILE A 212 4.61 -6.99 0.22
N THR A 213 3.74 -7.97 0.06
CA THR A 213 3.59 -8.73 -1.19
C THR A 213 2.11 -8.78 -1.55
N PHE A 214 1.78 -8.15 -2.68
CA PHE A 214 0.49 -8.19 -3.36
C PHE A 214 0.31 -9.51 -4.13
N ALA A 215 -0.79 -9.62 -4.88
CA ALA A 215 -1.01 -10.73 -5.80
C ALA A 215 0.16 -10.88 -6.81
N ASN A 216 0.31 -12.07 -7.38
CA ASN A 216 1.32 -12.40 -8.41
C ASN A 216 2.78 -12.11 -7.96
N ASN A 217 3.05 -12.19 -6.66
CA ASN A 217 4.35 -11.89 -6.01
C ASN A 217 4.84 -10.43 -6.16
N VAL A 218 4.02 -9.51 -6.66
CA VAL A 218 4.35 -8.08 -6.73
C VAL A 218 4.70 -7.58 -5.33
N SER A 219 5.91 -7.04 -5.16
CA SER A 219 6.47 -6.75 -3.83
C SER A 219 6.94 -5.29 -3.72
N VAL A 220 6.74 -4.71 -2.53
CA VAL A 220 7.09 -3.32 -2.23
C VAL A 220 8.54 -3.22 -1.77
N ASN A 221 9.29 -2.32 -2.40
CA ASN A 221 10.74 -2.18 -2.30
C ASN A 221 11.14 -0.71 -2.16
N LEU A 222 10.66 -0.02 -1.12
CA LEU A 222 11.14 1.30 -0.67
C LEU A 222 11.16 2.39 -1.78
N GLY A 223 9.98 2.69 -2.34
CA GLY A 223 9.79 3.76 -3.32
C GLY A 223 9.77 3.29 -4.77
N ASN A 224 9.78 1.97 -5.03
CA ASN A 224 9.52 1.47 -6.38
C ASN A 224 8.11 1.86 -6.85
N GLU A 225 7.95 2.06 -8.16
CA GLU A 225 6.63 2.24 -8.77
C GLU A 225 5.91 0.90 -8.92
N LEU A 226 4.60 0.89 -8.65
CA LEU A 226 3.65 -0.19 -8.87
C LEU A 226 2.36 0.41 -9.46
N THR A 227 1.72 -0.27 -10.41
CA THR A 227 0.50 0.27 -11.02
C THR A 227 -0.75 -0.07 -10.17
N PRO A 228 -1.83 0.73 -10.20
CA PRO A 228 -3.12 0.42 -9.58
C PRO A 228 -3.59 -1.01 -9.87
N THR A 229 -3.49 -1.47 -11.13
CA THR A 229 -3.82 -2.83 -11.56
C THR A 229 -3.07 -3.93 -10.77
N GLN A 230 -1.85 -3.65 -10.31
CA GLN A 230 -1.00 -4.59 -9.55
C GLN A 230 -1.32 -4.59 -8.05
N VAL A 231 -1.80 -3.48 -7.49
CA VAL A 231 -2.01 -3.28 -6.04
C VAL A 231 -3.49 -3.26 -5.61
N LYS A 232 -4.42 -3.50 -6.53
CA LYS A 232 -5.89 -3.60 -6.36
C LYS A 232 -6.42 -4.68 -5.38
N SER A 233 -5.62 -5.21 -4.47
CA SER A 233 -6.03 -6.29 -3.56
C SER A 233 -5.21 -6.27 -2.29
N GLN A 234 -5.82 -6.55 -1.15
CA GLN A 234 -5.16 -6.44 0.16
C GLN A 234 -3.85 -7.27 0.19
N PRO A 235 -2.69 -6.65 0.48
CA PRO A 235 -1.41 -7.35 0.45
C PRO A 235 -1.21 -8.23 1.68
N ARG A 236 -0.34 -9.23 1.54
CA ARG A 236 0.28 -9.93 2.67
C ARG A 236 1.42 -9.07 3.21
N VAL A 237 1.37 -8.78 4.52
CA VAL A 237 2.32 -7.90 5.21
C VAL A 237 3.03 -8.67 6.32
N GLU A 238 4.36 -8.57 6.37
CA GLU A 238 5.23 -9.29 7.32
C GLU A 238 6.21 -8.33 8.00
N TRP A 239 6.40 -8.45 9.32
CA TRP A 239 7.40 -7.69 10.08
C TRP A 239 8.05 -8.57 11.17
N PRO A 240 9.23 -8.17 11.70
CA PRO A 240 9.83 -8.82 12.87
C PRO A 240 8.93 -8.68 14.11
N VAL A 241 8.42 -9.83 14.58
CA VAL A 241 7.52 -9.92 15.73
C VAL A 241 8.32 -10.06 17.04
N VAL A 242 7.86 -9.36 18.08
CA VAL A 242 8.23 -9.63 19.48
C VAL A 242 7.06 -10.41 20.10
N PRO A 243 7.25 -11.71 20.46
CA PRO A 243 6.14 -12.57 20.88
C PRO A 243 5.29 -12.00 22.03
N ARG A 244 3.98 -12.29 21.99
CA ARG A 244 2.96 -11.80 22.93
C ARG A 244 2.80 -10.27 22.92
N SER A 245 2.99 -9.64 21.77
CA SER A 245 2.75 -8.20 21.60
C SER A 245 1.51 -7.91 20.76
N LEU A 246 0.89 -6.77 20.99
CA LEU A 246 -0.13 -6.20 20.10
C LEU A 246 0.52 -5.21 19.13
N TYR A 247 -0.03 -5.10 17.92
CA TYR A 247 0.46 -4.20 16.88
C TYR A 247 -0.69 -3.44 16.19
N THR A 248 -0.37 -2.23 15.73
CA THR A 248 -1.20 -1.44 14.81
C THR A 248 -0.54 -1.41 13.44
N LEU A 249 -1.29 -1.73 12.39
CA LEU A 249 -0.94 -1.53 10.99
C LEU A 249 -1.71 -0.32 10.45
N THR A 250 -1.02 0.59 9.78
CA THR A 250 -1.64 1.66 8.97
C THR A 250 -1.02 1.64 7.56
N MET A 251 -1.85 1.72 6.53
CA MET A 251 -1.45 2.01 5.15
C MET A 251 -2.14 3.30 4.71
N LEU A 252 -1.35 4.25 4.20
CA LEU A 252 -1.75 5.63 3.97
C LEU A 252 -1.37 6.10 2.56
N ASP A 253 -2.26 6.82 1.90
CA ASP A 253 -1.91 7.68 0.76
C ASP A 253 -1.58 9.08 1.28
N LEU A 254 -0.38 9.56 0.98
CA LEU A 254 0.11 10.84 1.46
C LEU A 254 -0.27 12.01 0.56
N ASP A 255 -0.79 11.77 -0.65
CA ASP A 255 -0.73 12.73 -1.74
C ASP A 255 -2.09 12.99 -2.39
N VAL A 256 -3.20 12.70 -1.70
CA VAL A 256 -4.54 13.02 -2.19
C VAL A 256 -4.87 14.52 -2.06
N PRO A 257 -5.40 15.21 -3.10
CA PRO A 257 -5.65 14.73 -4.47
C PRO A 257 -4.44 14.76 -5.43
N SER A 258 -3.36 15.49 -5.15
CA SER A 258 -2.07 15.30 -5.81
C SER A 258 -0.87 15.64 -4.90
N ARG A 259 0.33 15.10 -5.16
CA ARG A 259 1.55 15.41 -4.38
C ARG A 259 1.89 16.91 -4.39
N ALA A 260 1.44 17.65 -5.41
CA ALA A 260 1.59 19.10 -5.54
C ALA A 260 0.52 19.91 -4.78
N ASN A 261 -0.69 19.36 -4.58
CA ASN A 261 -1.75 19.96 -3.77
C ASN A 261 -2.42 18.88 -2.88
N PRO A 262 -1.76 18.47 -1.78
CA PRO A 262 -2.15 17.30 -0.99
C PRO A 262 -3.23 17.64 0.06
N ALA A 263 -4.32 18.27 -0.37
CA ALA A 263 -5.36 18.86 0.48
C ALA A 263 -6.12 17.88 1.40
N HIS A 264 -6.00 16.56 1.19
CA HIS A 264 -6.63 15.52 2.02
C HIS A 264 -5.62 14.60 2.73
N ARG A 265 -4.33 14.98 2.73
CA ARG A 265 -3.22 14.25 3.36
C ARG A 265 -3.44 14.01 4.86
N SER A 266 -3.30 12.80 5.40
CA SER A 266 -3.12 11.50 4.71
C SER A 266 -4.46 10.78 4.62
N VAL A 267 -4.70 10.01 3.55
CA VAL A 267 -5.90 9.17 3.45
C VAL A 267 -5.59 7.77 3.96
N LYS A 268 -6.36 7.26 4.92
CA LYS A 268 -6.26 5.85 5.36
C LYS A 268 -6.70 4.92 4.24
N HIS A 269 -5.78 4.14 3.70
CA HIS A 269 -6.10 3.03 2.80
C HIS A 269 -6.38 1.73 3.55
N TRP A 270 -5.71 1.45 4.67
CA TRP A 270 -5.98 0.27 5.50
C TRP A 270 -5.58 0.55 6.95
N MET A 271 -6.38 0.13 7.93
CA MET A 271 -6.03 0.28 9.34
C MET A 271 -6.57 -0.85 10.22
N VAL A 272 -5.66 -1.50 10.93
CA VAL A 272 -5.97 -2.61 11.85
C VAL A 272 -5.19 -2.42 13.15
N ILE A 273 -5.89 -2.39 14.28
CA ILE A 273 -5.31 -2.27 15.63
C ILE A 273 -5.39 -3.61 16.37
N ASN A 274 -4.72 -3.72 17.51
CA ASN A 274 -4.76 -4.89 18.40
C ASN A 274 -4.40 -6.21 17.68
N ILE A 275 -3.56 -6.17 16.65
CA ILE A 275 -3.08 -7.35 15.93
C ILE A 275 -2.21 -8.18 16.89
N PRO A 276 -2.59 -9.41 17.25
CA PRO A 276 -1.73 -10.26 18.08
C PRO A 276 -0.57 -10.80 17.24
N ASP A 277 0.66 -10.53 17.68
CA ASP A 277 1.92 -10.96 17.06
C ASP A 277 2.10 -10.46 15.60
N ALA A 278 1.63 -11.22 14.61
CA ALA A 278 1.46 -10.76 13.22
C ALA A 278 0.18 -11.32 12.56
N ASN A 279 -0.77 -11.80 13.36
CA ASN A 279 -2.01 -12.39 12.86
C ASN A 279 -3.04 -11.29 12.56
N ILE A 280 -2.88 -10.61 11.41
CA ILE A 280 -3.68 -9.43 11.03
C ILE A 280 -5.19 -9.72 11.05
N THR A 281 -5.61 -10.93 10.69
CA THR A 281 -7.04 -11.33 10.68
C THR A 281 -7.63 -11.54 12.08
N ALA A 282 -6.79 -11.60 13.13
CA ALA A 282 -7.22 -11.57 14.53
C ALA A 282 -7.10 -10.17 15.17
N GLY A 283 -6.65 -9.16 14.41
CA GLY A 283 -6.72 -7.75 14.81
C GLY A 283 -8.12 -7.15 14.62
N TYR A 284 -8.36 -6.01 15.25
CA TYR A 284 -9.60 -5.24 15.08
C TYR A 284 -9.43 -4.25 13.93
N ILE A 285 -10.15 -4.47 12.84
CA ILE A 285 -10.12 -3.62 11.64
C ILE A 285 -10.91 -2.34 11.92
N LEU A 286 -10.23 -1.18 11.84
CA LEU A 286 -10.86 0.15 11.90
C LEU A 286 -11.29 0.63 10.52
N ASP A 287 -10.47 0.32 9.51
CA ASP A 287 -10.65 0.72 8.12
C ASP A 287 -10.23 -0.46 7.24
N THR A 288 -11.11 -1.00 6.39
CA THR A 288 -10.75 -2.06 5.44
C THR A 288 -9.74 -1.58 4.38
N PHE A 289 -9.08 -2.51 3.69
CA PHE A 289 -8.18 -2.16 2.60
C PHE A 289 -8.93 -1.48 1.44
N LEU A 290 -8.42 -0.32 1.01
CA LEU A 290 -8.78 0.38 -0.22
C LEU A 290 -7.62 0.33 -1.23
N GLU A 291 -7.98 0.13 -2.48
CA GLU A 291 -7.08 0.08 -3.63
C GLU A 291 -6.40 1.44 -3.86
N SER A 292 -5.16 1.44 -4.38
CA SER A 292 -4.50 2.68 -4.81
C SER A 292 -5.16 3.20 -6.09
N LEU A 293 -5.97 4.26 -5.98
CA LEU A 293 -6.67 4.89 -7.10
C LEU A 293 -6.24 6.37 -7.24
N PRO A 294 -4.95 6.64 -7.55
CA PRO A 294 -4.46 7.99 -7.80
C PRO A 294 -5.20 8.61 -9.02
N PRO A 295 -5.71 9.85 -8.93
CA PRO A 295 -6.46 10.47 -10.02
C PRO A 295 -5.64 10.62 -11.31
N ARG A 296 -6.34 10.72 -12.46
CA ARG A 296 -5.68 11.01 -13.73
C ARG A 296 -4.94 12.34 -13.65
N GLU A 297 -3.69 12.36 -14.13
CA GLU A 297 -2.80 13.53 -14.12
C GLU A 297 -2.40 14.07 -12.71
N SER A 298 -2.70 13.36 -11.60
CA SER A 298 -2.21 13.72 -10.26
C SER A 298 -0.72 13.44 -10.01
N GLY A 299 -0.13 12.57 -10.84
CA GLY A 299 1.25 12.08 -10.70
C GLY A 299 1.39 10.90 -9.74
N LEU A 300 2.60 10.70 -9.23
CA LEU A 300 2.93 9.60 -8.31
C LEU A 300 2.51 9.93 -6.87
N HIS A 301 1.58 9.13 -6.34
CA HIS A 301 1.18 9.14 -4.94
C HIS A 301 2.04 8.17 -4.11
N ARG A 302 2.45 8.59 -2.91
CA ARG A 302 3.20 7.74 -1.97
C ARG A 302 2.25 6.91 -1.10
N TYR A 303 2.24 5.59 -1.30
CA TYR A 303 1.49 4.63 -0.49
C TYR A 303 2.38 4.05 0.60
N VAL A 304 2.29 4.59 1.81
CA VAL A 304 3.17 4.26 2.95
C VAL A 304 2.47 3.33 3.93
N THR A 305 3.08 2.18 4.20
CA THR A 305 2.65 1.26 5.26
C THR A 305 3.58 1.37 6.46
N LEU A 306 3.00 1.44 7.65
CA LEU A 306 3.68 1.54 8.94
C LEU A 306 3.11 0.50 9.90
N ILE A 307 3.98 -0.07 10.71
CA ILE A 307 3.67 -0.99 11.81
C ILE A 307 4.16 -0.34 13.10
N TYR A 308 3.28 -0.20 14.08
CA TYR A 308 3.58 0.25 15.43
C TYR A 308 3.38 -0.90 16.41
N ARG A 309 4.26 -1.03 17.40
CA ARG A 309 4.09 -1.97 18.51
C ARG A 309 3.35 -1.28 19.63
N GLN A 310 2.19 -1.80 20.01
CA GLN A 310 1.40 -1.25 21.10
C GLN A 310 2.02 -1.55 22.46
N SER A 311 1.96 -0.57 23.36
CA SER A 311 2.29 -0.69 24.79
C SER A 311 1.14 -1.35 25.59
N HIS A 312 -0.11 -1.12 25.18
CA HIS A 312 -1.34 -1.67 25.77
C HIS A 312 -2.40 -1.96 24.71
N ARG A 313 -3.49 -2.64 25.07
CA ARG A 313 -4.65 -2.78 24.17
C ARG A 313 -5.29 -1.42 23.92
N ILE A 314 -5.71 -1.15 22.69
CA ILE A 314 -6.46 0.07 22.32
C ILE A 314 -7.95 -0.29 22.38
N GLU A 315 -8.73 0.47 23.14
CA GLU A 315 -10.16 0.24 23.35
C GLU A 315 -10.96 1.54 23.14
N GLY A 316 -12.29 1.44 23.10
CA GLY A 316 -13.18 2.58 22.85
C GLY A 316 -13.26 3.06 21.39
N LEU A 317 -12.31 2.69 20.53
CA LEU A 317 -12.39 2.95 19.08
C LEU A 317 -13.43 2.05 18.41
N VAL A 318 -14.38 2.66 17.71
CA VAL A 318 -15.39 1.97 16.89
C VAL A 318 -14.94 1.99 15.43
N ARG A 319 -15.06 0.86 14.73
CA ARG A 319 -14.87 0.79 13.26
C ARG A 319 -15.82 1.78 12.56
N ASN A 320 -15.24 2.79 11.93
CA ASN A 320 -15.96 3.80 11.13
C ASN A 320 -15.29 3.88 9.77
N ASP A 321 -15.83 3.15 8.80
CA ASP A 321 -15.12 2.70 7.59
C ASP A 321 -15.50 3.50 6.32
N THR A 322 -16.01 4.72 6.49
CA THR A 322 -16.47 5.57 5.38
C THR A 322 -15.31 6.26 4.68
N ILE A 323 -15.58 7.04 3.63
CA ILE A 323 -14.53 7.80 2.92
C ILE A 323 -14.08 9.00 3.78
N GLU A 324 -15.04 9.66 4.42
CA GLU A 324 -14.85 10.88 5.22
C GLU A 324 -14.02 10.61 6.47
N SER A 325 -14.20 9.45 7.11
CA SER A 325 -13.41 9.02 8.29
C SER A 325 -11.93 8.69 7.96
N ARG A 326 -11.59 8.62 6.67
CA ARG A 326 -10.25 8.28 6.17
C ARG A 326 -9.41 9.49 5.78
N LEU A 327 -10.03 10.61 5.41
CA LEU A 327 -9.33 11.82 4.97
C LEU A 327 -8.60 12.51 6.12
N MET A 328 -7.53 13.25 5.79
CA MET A 328 -6.80 14.13 6.72
C MET A 328 -6.27 13.43 7.99
N PHE A 329 -6.07 12.11 7.92
CA PHE A 329 -5.60 11.31 9.05
C PHE A 329 -4.15 11.65 9.39
N ASN A 330 -3.94 12.12 10.62
CA ASN A 330 -2.61 12.39 11.17
C ASN A 330 -2.12 11.18 11.99
N VAL A 331 -1.31 10.34 11.36
CA VAL A 331 -0.74 9.14 11.99
C VAL A 331 0.19 9.45 13.18
N THR A 332 0.90 10.58 13.17
CA THR A 332 1.74 10.96 14.32
C THR A 332 0.91 11.38 15.53
N LYS A 333 -0.22 12.07 15.30
CA LYS A 333 -1.19 12.35 16.37
C LYS A 333 -1.83 11.05 16.88
N PHE A 334 -2.25 10.14 16.01
CA PHE A 334 -2.79 8.84 16.43
C PHE A 334 -1.77 8.04 17.26
N ALA A 335 -0.49 8.03 16.85
CA ALA A 335 0.58 7.37 17.57
C ALA A 335 0.87 8.01 18.95
N LEU A 336 0.72 9.32 19.07
CA LEU A 336 0.83 10.05 20.34
C LEU A 336 -0.37 9.77 21.26
N ASP A 337 -1.59 9.95 20.76
CA ASP A 337 -2.84 9.79 21.51
C ASP A 337 -3.02 8.35 22.06
N HIS A 338 -2.51 7.35 21.34
CA HIS A 338 -2.54 5.93 21.74
C HIS A 338 -1.20 5.36 22.23
N GLN A 339 -0.23 6.22 22.58
CA GLN A 339 1.07 5.84 23.19
C GLN A 339 1.83 4.73 22.44
N LEU A 340 1.81 4.79 21.11
CA LEU A 340 2.43 3.80 20.22
C LEU A 340 3.95 3.98 20.05
N GLY A 341 4.46 5.18 20.37
CA GLY A 341 5.85 5.55 20.08
C GLY A 341 6.15 5.57 18.58
N GLU A 342 7.40 5.27 18.23
CA GLU A 342 7.87 5.30 16.84
C GLU A 342 7.51 4.03 16.05
N PRO A 343 7.34 4.11 14.71
CA PRO A 343 7.04 2.95 13.89
C PRO A 343 8.18 1.92 13.95
N VAL A 344 7.85 0.70 14.38
CA VAL A 344 8.82 -0.40 14.47
C VAL A 344 9.14 -0.98 13.10
N ALA A 345 8.21 -0.95 12.15
CA ALA A 345 8.46 -1.31 10.75
C ALA A 345 7.74 -0.39 9.77
N GLY A 346 8.25 -0.24 8.55
CA GLY A 346 7.55 0.46 7.48
C GLY A 346 8.13 0.18 6.09
N ASN A 347 7.36 0.49 5.05
CA ASN A 347 7.74 0.35 3.64
C ASN A 347 6.75 1.15 2.77
N PHE A 348 7.13 1.50 1.54
CA PHE A 348 6.26 2.28 0.65
C PHE A 348 6.54 1.99 -0.82
N TYR A 349 5.53 2.24 -1.66
CA TYR A 349 5.64 2.28 -3.12
C TYR A 349 5.02 3.59 -3.64
N HIS A 350 5.29 3.87 -4.91
CA HIS A 350 4.56 4.87 -5.67
C HIS A 350 3.53 4.22 -6.58
N ALA A 351 2.36 4.84 -6.74
CA ALA A 351 1.47 4.55 -7.86
C ALA A 351 0.98 5.85 -8.48
N GLN A 352 0.85 5.86 -9.80
CA GLN A 352 0.16 6.88 -10.59
C GLN A 352 -0.96 6.20 -11.39
N TRP A 353 -1.82 7.00 -12.03
CA TRP A 353 -2.92 6.52 -12.85
C TRP A 353 -2.47 5.47 -13.89
N ASP A 354 -3.24 4.39 -14.03
CA ASP A 354 -3.19 3.46 -15.16
C ASP A 354 -4.62 3.23 -15.72
N GLU A 355 -4.74 2.45 -16.82
CA GLU A 355 -6.04 2.18 -17.47
C GLU A 355 -7.07 1.42 -16.60
N TYR A 356 -6.76 1.05 -15.36
CA TYR A 356 -7.77 0.57 -14.41
C TYR A 356 -8.77 1.69 -14.03
N VAL A 357 -8.51 2.94 -14.45
CA VAL A 357 -9.45 4.08 -14.45
C VAL A 357 -9.82 4.46 -15.93
N ASP A 358 -10.94 5.18 -16.18
CA ASP A 358 -11.22 5.84 -17.49
C ASP A 358 -12.40 5.31 -18.36
N VAL A 359 -13.56 4.78 -17.87
CA VAL A 359 -14.63 4.26 -18.78
C VAL A 359 -16.12 4.33 -18.37
N ALA A 360 -16.95 4.61 -19.38
CA ALA A 360 -18.27 4.01 -19.61
C ALA A 360 -18.39 3.61 -21.12
N THR A 361 -19.40 2.84 -21.58
CA THR A 361 -19.38 2.25 -22.95
C THR A 361 -20.76 2.15 -23.64
N PHE A 362 -20.90 2.68 -24.87
CA PHE A 362 -22.08 2.46 -25.74
C PHE A 362 -22.03 1.10 -26.47
N PRO A 363 -23.17 0.60 -27.00
CA PRO A 363 -23.20 -0.53 -27.93
C PRO A 363 -22.24 -0.33 -29.10
N ASN A 364 -21.81 -1.44 -29.72
CA ASN A 364 -20.74 -1.48 -30.74
C ASN A 364 -19.33 -1.12 -30.20
N ASN A 365 -19.06 -1.35 -28.91
CA ASN A 365 -17.77 -1.11 -28.23
C ASN A 365 -17.26 0.35 -28.25
N ILE A 366 -18.15 1.33 -28.50
CA ILE A 366 -17.80 2.74 -28.50
C ILE A 366 -17.57 3.18 -27.06
N THR A 367 -16.30 3.31 -26.70
CA THR A 367 -15.83 3.71 -25.36
C THR A 367 -16.09 5.21 -25.16
N VAL A 368 -16.75 5.59 -24.06
CA VAL A 368 -17.06 6.98 -23.73
C VAL A 368 -15.93 7.57 -22.89
N ASN A 369 -14.98 8.21 -23.57
CA ASN A 369 -13.98 9.05 -22.93
C ASN A 369 -14.56 10.47 -22.75
N LEU A 370 -14.13 11.19 -21.71
CA LEU A 370 -14.52 12.59 -21.51
C LEU A 370 -14.16 13.45 -22.74
N GLY A 371 -15.13 14.21 -23.25
CA GLY A 371 -14.95 15.05 -24.44
C GLY A 371 -15.04 14.33 -25.80
N ALA A 372 -15.39 13.04 -25.85
CA ALA A 372 -15.55 12.31 -27.11
C ALA A 372 -16.70 12.88 -27.98
N HIS A 373 -16.41 13.20 -29.24
CA HIS A 373 -17.41 13.59 -30.23
C HIS A 373 -18.05 12.33 -30.86
N LEU A 374 -19.37 12.18 -30.70
CA LEU A 374 -20.15 11.05 -31.22
C LEU A 374 -21.30 11.53 -32.09
N THR A 375 -21.66 10.75 -33.12
CA THR A 375 -22.80 11.04 -34.01
C THR A 375 -24.12 10.49 -33.46
N PRO A 376 -25.28 11.06 -33.85
CA PRO A 376 -26.60 10.56 -33.41
C PRO A 376 -26.86 9.09 -33.75
N ALA A 377 -26.24 8.58 -34.82
CA ALA A 377 -26.32 7.16 -35.17
C ALA A 377 -25.62 6.27 -34.13
N GLN A 378 -24.44 6.68 -33.66
CA GLN A 378 -23.63 5.95 -32.66
C GLN A 378 -24.26 5.98 -31.26
N THR A 379 -25.01 7.03 -30.94
CA THR A 379 -25.65 7.23 -29.62
C THR A 379 -27.15 6.89 -29.61
N SER A 380 -27.71 6.42 -30.73
CA SER A 380 -29.14 6.08 -30.88
C SER A 380 -29.63 4.96 -29.95
N GLN A 381 -28.72 4.18 -29.34
CA GLN A 381 -29.01 3.03 -28.49
C GLN A 381 -28.50 3.26 -27.05
N GLN A 382 -29.19 2.67 -26.07
CA GLN A 382 -28.89 2.86 -24.66
C GLN A 382 -27.48 2.33 -24.28
N PRO A 383 -26.65 3.09 -23.56
CA PRO A 383 -25.31 2.67 -23.15
C PRO A 383 -25.29 1.68 -21.97
N ALA A 384 -24.18 0.97 -21.86
CA ALA A 384 -23.75 0.32 -20.63
C ALA A 384 -22.85 1.29 -19.84
N VAL A 385 -23.25 1.62 -18.61
CA VAL A 385 -22.59 2.63 -17.78
C VAL A 385 -22.05 1.92 -16.54
N GLU A 386 -20.74 2.00 -16.29
CA GLU A 386 -20.04 1.14 -15.32
C GLU A 386 -19.23 1.97 -14.30
N TRP A 387 -19.87 2.45 -13.23
CA TRP A 387 -19.19 3.19 -12.16
C TRP A 387 -18.54 2.26 -11.12
N PRO A 388 -17.61 2.77 -10.28
CA PRO A 388 -17.19 2.10 -9.04
C PRO A 388 -18.38 1.82 -8.12
N THR A 389 -18.58 0.56 -7.73
CA THR A 389 -19.74 0.14 -6.91
C THR A 389 -19.33 -0.32 -5.52
N VAL A 390 -19.96 0.24 -4.48
CA VAL A 390 -19.91 -0.27 -3.11
C VAL A 390 -20.87 -1.44 -2.98
N GLN A 391 -20.49 -2.47 -2.21
CA GLN A 391 -21.32 -3.65 -2.00
C GLN A 391 -22.65 -3.28 -1.33
N CYS A 392 -23.76 -3.75 -1.90
CA CYS A 392 -25.14 -3.48 -1.47
C CYS A 392 -25.61 -2.02 -1.53
N ALA A 393 -24.83 -1.09 -2.07
CA ALA A 393 -25.27 0.29 -2.30
C ALA A 393 -26.27 0.42 -3.47
N LEU A 394 -27.13 1.43 -3.39
CA LEU A 394 -28.08 1.83 -4.43
C LEU A 394 -27.63 3.13 -5.10
N TYR A 395 -27.98 3.32 -6.36
CA TYR A 395 -27.49 4.45 -7.18
C TYR A 395 -28.60 5.06 -8.05
N THR A 396 -28.47 6.35 -8.36
CA THR A 396 -29.27 7.05 -9.38
C THR A 396 -28.40 7.40 -10.58
N LEU A 397 -28.84 7.10 -11.80
CA LEU A 397 -28.17 7.42 -13.07
C LEU A 397 -29.03 8.39 -13.89
N ALA A 398 -28.42 9.46 -14.40
CA ALA A 398 -29.02 10.43 -15.30
C ALA A 398 -28.19 10.64 -16.58
N LEU A 399 -28.86 11.00 -17.67
CA LEU A 399 -28.26 11.55 -18.90
C LEU A 399 -29.03 12.82 -19.29
N VAL A 400 -28.31 13.94 -19.45
CA VAL A 400 -28.92 15.25 -19.76
C VAL A 400 -28.25 15.98 -20.91
N ASP A 401 -29.05 16.72 -21.69
CA ASP A 401 -28.62 17.66 -22.74
C ASP A 401 -28.81 19.12 -22.26
N PRO A 402 -27.75 19.83 -21.83
CA PRO A 402 -27.85 21.22 -21.39
C PRO A 402 -28.01 22.23 -22.54
N ASP A 403 -27.93 21.78 -23.80
CA ASP A 403 -27.78 22.62 -25.00
C ASP A 403 -29.03 22.61 -25.91
N ALA A 404 -30.14 21.97 -25.54
CA ALA A 404 -31.33 21.92 -26.39
C ALA A 404 -32.16 23.24 -26.39
N PRO A 405 -32.75 23.65 -27.53
CA PRO A 405 -32.68 23.03 -28.86
C PRO A 405 -31.41 23.38 -29.66
N SER A 406 -30.64 24.41 -29.25
CA SER A 406 -29.30 24.68 -29.79
C SER A 406 -28.42 25.31 -28.72
N ARG A 407 -27.11 25.00 -28.74
CA ARG A 407 -26.14 25.55 -27.76
C ARG A 407 -26.06 27.09 -27.78
N ALA A 408 -26.47 27.73 -28.86
CA ALA A 408 -26.53 29.19 -29.00
C ALA A 408 -27.79 29.82 -28.38
N ASP A 409 -28.89 29.06 -28.33
CA ASP A 409 -30.19 29.48 -27.78
C ASP A 409 -30.88 28.27 -27.10
N PRO A 410 -30.47 27.90 -25.86
CA PRO A 410 -30.88 26.65 -25.23
C PRO A 410 -32.18 26.80 -24.41
N ILE A 411 -33.27 27.22 -25.07
CA ILE A 411 -34.58 27.49 -24.43
C ILE A 411 -35.26 26.26 -23.80
N TYR A 412 -34.77 25.05 -24.05
CA TYR A 412 -35.27 23.79 -23.50
C TYR A 412 -34.22 23.06 -22.64
N ARG A 413 -33.19 23.78 -22.20
CA ARG A 413 -31.98 23.24 -21.55
C ARG A 413 -32.23 22.17 -20.50
N ASN A 414 -31.22 21.31 -20.35
CA ASN A 414 -31.20 20.16 -19.47
C ASN A 414 -32.33 19.17 -19.82
N VAL A 415 -32.41 18.74 -21.08
CA VAL A 415 -33.39 17.72 -21.49
C VAL A 415 -33.02 16.39 -20.86
N ARG A 416 -33.98 15.78 -20.16
CA ARG A 416 -33.83 14.47 -19.49
C ARG A 416 -33.87 13.34 -20.52
N HIS A 417 -32.70 13.02 -21.07
CA HIS A 417 -32.50 11.92 -22.01
C HIS A 417 -32.59 10.55 -21.33
N TRP A 418 -32.20 10.43 -20.05
CA TRP A 418 -32.39 9.21 -19.25
C TRP A 418 -32.42 9.56 -17.75
N LEU A 419 -33.24 8.87 -16.95
CA LEU A 419 -33.18 8.95 -15.48
C LEU A 419 -33.70 7.66 -14.84
N VAL A 420 -32.89 7.05 -13.95
CA VAL A 420 -33.20 5.80 -13.24
C VAL A 420 -32.68 5.90 -11.80
N MET A 421 -33.51 5.56 -10.81
CA MET A 421 -33.17 5.54 -9.38
C MET A 421 -33.05 4.11 -8.84
N ASN A 422 -32.59 3.93 -7.60
CA ASN A 422 -32.56 2.65 -6.87
C ASN A 422 -31.82 1.51 -7.60
N ILE A 423 -30.74 1.83 -8.32
CA ILE A 423 -29.95 0.86 -9.09
C ILE A 423 -29.03 0.07 -8.12
N PRO A 424 -29.19 -1.25 -7.94
CA PRO A 424 -28.32 -2.01 -7.04
C PRO A 424 -26.94 -2.22 -7.68
N GLY A 425 -25.90 -1.68 -7.05
CA GLY A 425 -24.56 -1.62 -7.62
C GLY A 425 -24.57 -0.89 -8.97
N LYS A 426 -24.40 -1.64 -10.07
CA LYS A 426 -24.48 -1.12 -11.45
C LYS A 426 -25.55 -1.80 -12.32
N GLN A 427 -26.52 -2.48 -11.68
CA GLN A 427 -27.57 -3.23 -12.40
C GLN A 427 -28.74 -2.32 -12.82
N ILE A 428 -28.50 -1.41 -13.77
CA ILE A 428 -29.42 -0.32 -14.15
C ILE A 428 -30.86 -0.82 -14.43
N SER A 429 -31.01 -2.01 -15.02
CA SER A 429 -32.32 -2.61 -15.33
C SER A 429 -33.17 -3.02 -14.12
N TYR A 430 -32.61 -3.03 -12.91
CA TYR A 430 -33.30 -3.30 -11.65
C TYR A 430 -33.65 -2.01 -10.89
N GLY A 431 -33.21 -0.85 -11.39
CA GLY A 431 -33.60 0.45 -10.86
C GLY A 431 -34.98 0.92 -11.36
N ASN A 432 -35.58 1.84 -10.62
CA ASN A 432 -36.85 2.48 -10.97
C ASN A 432 -36.63 3.52 -12.08
N ILE A 433 -37.11 3.23 -13.30
CA ILE A 433 -36.98 4.12 -14.46
C ILE A 433 -37.96 5.29 -14.32
N ILE A 434 -37.44 6.49 -14.07
CA ILE A 434 -38.21 7.74 -13.96
C ILE A 434 -38.43 8.37 -15.35
N ALA A 435 -37.45 8.24 -16.24
CA ALA A 435 -37.60 8.52 -17.66
C ALA A 435 -36.70 7.57 -18.46
N GLY A 436 -37.29 6.88 -19.44
CA GLY A 436 -36.60 5.95 -20.33
C GLY A 436 -35.58 6.65 -21.22
N PHE A 437 -34.61 5.88 -21.71
CA PHE A 437 -33.53 6.39 -22.56
C PHE A 437 -34.06 6.91 -23.91
N VAL A 438 -33.64 8.12 -24.28
CA VAL A 438 -33.80 8.71 -25.61
C VAL A 438 -32.42 9.05 -26.14
N GLY A 439 -32.09 8.60 -27.36
CA GLY A 439 -30.79 8.85 -27.98
C GLY A 439 -30.49 10.34 -28.17
N PRO A 440 -29.25 10.80 -27.91
CA PRO A 440 -28.74 12.10 -28.34
C PRO A 440 -29.00 12.37 -29.84
N ALA A 441 -29.84 13.37 -30.13
CA ALA A 441 -30.31 13.68 -31.48
C ALA A 441 -30.55 15.20 -31.66
N PRO A 442 -29.48 16.01 -31.69
CA PRO A 442 -29.60 17.46 -31.87
C PRO A 442 -30.21 17.80 -33.25
N PRO A 443 -31.04 18.86 -33.37
CA PRO A 443 -31.69 19.21 -34.64
C PRO A 443 -30.68 19.60 -35.73
N VAL A 444 -31.03 19.31 -36.99
CA VAL A 444 -30.16 19.61 -38.14
C VAL A 444 -29.85 21.12 -38.21
N GLY A 445 -28.56 21.47 -38.19
CA GLY A 445 -28.07 22.84 -38.24
C GLY A 445 -27.72 23.50 -36.89
N THR A 446 -28.02 22.84 -35.76
CA THR A 446 -27.81 23.42 -34.41
C THR A 446 -26.38 23.28 -33.86
N GLY A 447 -25.54 22.46 -34.52
CA GLY A 447 -24.15 22.23 -34.14
C GLY A 447 -23.95 21.05 -33.19
N VAL A 448 -22.93 21.13 -32.33
CA VAL A 448 -22.60 20.08 -31.36
C VAL A 448 -23.21 20.40 -30.00
N HIS A 449 -24.09 19.53 -29.53
CA HIS A 449 -24.62 19.53 -28.17
C HIS A 449 -23.73 18.67 -27.25
N ARG A 450 -23.70 19.03 -25.97
CA ARG A 450 -23.11 18.22 -24.91
C ARG A 450 -24.14 17.21 -24.39
N TYR A 451 -23.67 16.04 -23.96
CA TYR A 451 -24.51 15.03 -23.29
C TYR A 451 -23.76 14.55 -22.06
N VAL A 452 -24.35 14.74 -20.88
CA VAL A 452 -23.68 14.54 -19.59
C VAL A 452 -24.29 13.36 -18.85
N PHE A 453 -23.48 12.34 -18.60
CA PHE A 453 -23.82 11.26 -17.67
C PHE A 453 -23.48 11.69 -16.25
N LEU A 454 -24.41 11.46 -15.32
CA LEU A 454 -24.24 11.69 -13.90
C LEU A 454 -24.72 10.45 -13.15
N VAL A 455 -23.93 9.93 -12.21
CA VAL A 455 -24.33 8.83 -11.33
C VAL A 455 -24.11 9.25 -9.89
N TYR A 456 -25.13 9.11 -9.06
CA TYR A 456 -25.15 9.48 -7.65
C TYR A 456 -25.28 8.22 -6.79
N GLU A 457 -24.53 8.13 -5.70
CA GLU A 457 -24.76 7.09 -4.67
C GLU A 457 -25.89 7.50 -3.74
N GLN A 458 -26.87 6.63 -3.56
CA GLN A 458 -27.98 6.84 -2.63
C GLN A 458 -27.55 6.44 -1.23
N LYS A 459 -26.92 7.38 -0.51
CA LYS A 459 -26.43 7.20 0.87
C LYS A 459 -27.53 6.82 1.87
N GLN A 460 -28.80 7.08 1.55
CA GLN A 460 -29.97 6.70 2.36
C GLN A 460 -30.54 5.30 2.01
N GLY A 461 -29.99 4.60 1.03
CA GLY A 461 -30.52 3.32 0.56
C GLY A 461 -31.64 3.48 -0.46
N TYR A 462 -32.78 2.81 -0.24
CA TYR A 462 -33.92 2.85 -1.16
C TYR A 462 -34.73 4.14 -0.95
N ILE A 463 -35.02 4.83 -2.05
CA ILE A 463 -35.76 6.09 -2.08
C ILE A 463 -37.04 5.84 -2.87
N GLU A 464 -38.21 6.17 -2.31
CA GLU A 464 -39.48 5.99 -3.04
C GLU A 464 -39.48 6.83 -4.33
N PRO A 465 -39.62 6.20 -5.51
CA PRO A 465 -39.42 6.88 -6.79
C PRO A 465 -40.64 7.74 -7.17
N PRO A 466 -40.43 8.90 -7.81
CA PRO A 466 -41.54 9.62 -8.44
C PRO A 466 -42.19 8.80 -9.57
N PRO A 467 -43.45 9.12 -9.94
CA PRO A 467 -44.07 8.56 -11.12
C PRO A 467 -43.22 8.76 -12.38
N ARG A 468 -43.17 7.73 -13.22
CA ARG A 468 -42.43 7.76 -14.49
C ARG A 468 -43.05 8.78 -15.45
N ASP A 469 -42.23 9.72 -15.92
CA ASP A 469 -42.60 10.74 -16.91
C ASP A 469 -41.63 10.74 -18.09
N ASP A 470 -42.09 10.17 -19.20
CA ASP A 470 -41.39 10.12 -20.49
C ASP A 470 -41.72 11.30 -21.42
N VAL A 471 -42.64 12.19 -21.03
CA VAL A 471 -43.18 13.27 -21.87
C VAL A 471 -42.55 14.61 -21.50
N ASN A 472 -42.59 15.01 -20.22
CA ASN A 472 -42.07 16.30 -19.77
C ASN A 472 -40.57 16.20 -19.47
N ARG A 473 -39.75 16.28 -20.53
CA ARG A 473 -38.28 16.11 -20.44
C ARG A 473 -37.48 17.41 -20.36
N HIS A 474 -38.02 18.53 -20.82
CA HIS A 474 -37.33 19.82 -20.88
C HIS A 474 -37.21 20.49 -19.49
N ASN A 475 -36.27 21.42 -19.35
CA ASN A 475 -36.07 22.23 -18.14
C ASN A 475 -35.86 21.41 -16.85
N PHE A 476 -35.29 20.21 -16.96
CA PHE A 476 -35.06 19.33 -15.81
C PHE A 476 -33.79 19.75 -15.06
N SER A 477 -33.94 20.17 -13.81
CA SER A 477 -32.81 20.48 -12.95
C SER A 477 -32.37 19.24 -12.17
N MET A 478 -31.17 18.71 -12.48
CA MET A 478 -30.59 17.62 -11.71
C MET A 478 -30.13 18.06 -10.32
N GLU A 479 -29.86 19.36 -10.13
CA GLU A 479 -29.48 19.97 -8.85
C GLU A 479 -30.69 20.04 -7.90
N ASP A 480 -31.85 20.52 -8.40
CA ASP A 480 -33.10 20.47 -7.64
C ASP A 480 -33.57 19.02 -7.44
N PHE A 481 -33.37 18.12 -8.41
CA PHE A 481 -33.72 16.70 -8.26
C PHE A 481 -32.85 16.03 -7.18
N ALA A 482 -31.53 16.25 -7.21
CA ALA A 482 -30.62 15.76 -6.18
C ALA A 482 -30.98 16.30 -4.79
N SER A 483 -31.30 17.60 -4.69
CA SER A 483 -31.73 18.23 -3.45
C SER A 483 -33.03 17.62 -2.92
N ASN A 484 -34.07 17.50 -3.76
CA ASN A 484 -35.38 17.00 -3.35
C ASN A 484 -35.36 15.52 -2.93
N TYR A 485 -34.49 14.69 -3.53
CA TYR A 485 -34.32 13.28 -3.16
C TYR A 485 -33.10 13.02 -2.26
N THR A 486 -32.47 14.07 -1.73
CA THR A 486 -31.27 14.03 -0.89
C THR A 486 -30.16 13.10 -1.43
N LEU A 487 -29.91 13.18 -2.73
CA LEU A 487 -28.77 12.54 -3.37
C LEU A 487 -27.48 13.28 -2.99
N GLY A 488 -26.35 12.57 -2.95
CA GLY A 488 -25.04 13.16 -2.67
C GLY A 488 -24.40 13.82 -3.89
N GLU A 489 -23.08 13.74 -3.99
CA GLU A 489 -22.29 14.17 -5.17
C GLU A 489 -22.20 13.07 -6.24
N PRO A 490 -21.90 13.42 -7.52
CA PRO A 490 -21.80 12.45 -8.60
C PRO A 490 -20.42 11.74 -8.69
N ILE A 491 -20.40 10.57 -9.33
CA ILE A 491 -19.31 9.58 -9.37
C ILE A 491 -18.52 9.65 -10.70
N THR A 492 -17.22 9.31 -10.64
CA THR A 492 -16.26 9.24 -11.77
C THR A 492 -15.87 7.77 -12.12
N PHE A 493 -15.25 7.50 -13.29
CA PHE A 493 -15.45 6.24 -14.06
C PHE A 493 -14.18 5.38 -14.43
N PRO A 494 -14.20 4.02 -14.52
CA PRO A 494 -13.00 3.11 -14.61
C PRO A 494 -12.90 2.09 -15.82
N SER A 495 -11.72 1.54 -16.22
CA SER A 495 -11.53 0.81 -17.54
C SER A 495 -11.09 -0.70 -17.64
N LYS A 496 -9.88 -1.08 -18.10
CA LYS A 496 -9.60 -2.27 -18.99
C LYS A 496 -8.44 -3.20 -18.52
N ALA A 497 -8.17 -4.40 -19.07
CA ALA A 497 -8.51 -5.03 -20.38
C ALA A 497 -8.90 -6.55 -20.28
N SER A 498 -9.24 -7.20 -21.42
CA SER A 498 -9.92 -8.51 -21.49
C SER A 498 -9.67 -9.35 -22.76
N ALA A 499 -10.00 -10.65 -22.71
CA ALA A 499 -9.99 -11.59 -23.85
C ALA A 499 -11.19 -11.38 -24.82
N LYS A 500 -11.00 -11.65 -26.12
CA LYS A 500 -11.92 -11.23 -27.20
C LYS A 500 -12.16 -12.37 -28.21
N LEU A 501 -13.35 -12.41 -28.81
CA LEU A 501 -13.80 -13.56 -29.60
C LEU A 501 -12.86 -13.89 -30.77
N GLY A 502 -12.29 -15.10 -30.74
CA GLY A 502 -11.38 -15.64 -31.75
C GLY A 502 -9.94 -15.11 -31.71
N ASN A 503 -9.57 -14.29 -30.72
CA ASN A 503 -8.21 -13.76 -30.63
C ASN A 503 -7.19 -14.88 -30.29
N GLU A 504 -5.96 -14.72 -30.76
CA GLU A 504 -4.83 -15.54 -30.31
C GLU A 504 -4.33 -15.04 -28.96
N LEU A 505 -4.10 -15.96 -28.03
CA LEU A 505 -3.53 -15.70 -26.71
C LEU A 505 -2.28 -16.56 -26.51
N THR A 506 -1.25 -16.00 -25.88
CA THR A 506 -0.01 -16.74 -25.61
C THR A 506 -0.21 -17.75 -24.50
N LEU A 507 0.62 -18.79 -24.44
CA LEU A 507 0.53 -19.82 -23.39
C LEU A 507 0.63 -19.24 -21.97
N ALA A 508 1.33 -18.12 -21.77
CA ALA A 508 1.37 -17.42 -20.49
C ALA A 508 0.04 -16.74 -20.11
N GLN A 509 -0.81 -16.38 -21.09
CA GLN A 509 -2.12 -15.75 -20.87
C GLN A 509 -3.26 -16.77 -20.63
N VAL A 510 -3.04 -18.06 -20.95
CA VAL A 510 -4.07 -19.13 -20.89
C VAL A 510 -3.66 -20.31 -20.00
N LYS A 511 -2.62 -20.10 -19.19
CA LYS A 511 -2.09 -21.08 -18.23
C LYS A 511 -2.99 -21.24 -17.02
N ASP A 512 -3.50 -20.14 -16.49
CA ASP A 512 -4.26 -20.09 -15.24
C ASP A 512 -5.77 -20.08 -15.49
N GLU A 513 -6.57 -20.37 -14.45
CA GLU A 513 -8.03 -20.42 -14.56
C GLU A 513 -8.60 -19.02 -14.93
N PRO A 514 -9.31 -18.87 -16.06
CA PRO A 514 -9.75 -17.57 -16.54
C PRO A 514 -10.93 -17.04 -15.71
N ARG A 515 -10.93 -15.73 -15.42
CA ARG A 515 -12.10 -15.05 -14.82
C ARG A 515 -13.24 -14.95 -15.84
N VAL A 516 -14.00 -16.02 -16.00
CA VAL A 516 -15.22 -16.05 -16.83
C VAL A 516 -16.35 -15.33 -16.07
N VAL A 517 -16.96 -14.32 -16.70
CA VAL A 517 -18.14 -13.63 -16.18
C VAL A 517 -19.20 -13.53 -17.28
N TRP A 518 -20.47 -13.73 -16.91
CA TRP A 518 -21.63 -13.70 -17.79
C TRP A 518 -22.80 -12.96 -17.12
N PRO A 519 -23.83 -12.54 -17.87
CA PRO A 519 -25.04 -11.95 -17.30
C PRO A 519 -25.80 -12.95 -16.43
N THR A 520 -26.11 -12.56 -15.19
CA THR A 520 -26.76 -13.43 -14.20
C THR A 520 -28.21 -13.02 -13.92
N THR A 521 -28.99 -13.99 -13.47
CA THR A 521 -30.36 -13.81 -12.97
C THR A 521 -30.34 -14.20 -11.49
N CYS A 522 -30.98 -13.40 -10.62
CA CYS A 522 -30.98 -13.67 -9.19
C CYS A 522 -31.50 -15.09 -8.86
N GLY A 523 -30.91 -15.73 -7.86
CA GLY A 523 -31.24 -17.10 -7.44
C GLY A 523 -31.02 -18.22 -8.47
N SER A 524 -30.51 -17.92 -9.67
CA SER A 524 -30.38 -18.89 -10.76
C SER A 524 -29.05 -19.64 -10.74
N LEU A 525 -29.10 -20.91 -11.14
CA LEU A 525 -27.93 -21.77 -11.27
C LEU A 525 -27.45 -21.85 -12.73
N TYR A 526 -26.16 -22.08 -12.93
CA TYR A 526 -25.51 -22.12 -14.25
C TYR A 526 -24.55 -23.30 -14.37
N THR A 527 -24.40 -23.79 -15.60
CA THR A 527 -23.36 -24.74 -16.01
C THR A 527 -22.33 -24.02 -16.86
N LEU A 528 -21.05 -24.14 -16.50
CA LEU A 528 -19.89 -23.69 -17.28
C LEU A 528 -19.18 -24.93 -17.84
N ALA A 529 -18.98 -24.97 -19.16
CA ALA A 529 -18.22 -26.02 -19.84
C ALA A 529 -17.18 -25.39 -20.77
N MET A 530 -15.94 -25.90 -20.71
CA MET A 530 -14.84 -25.48 -21.56
C MET A 530 -14.22 -26.70 -22.22
N MET A 531 -13.93 -26.63 -23.51
CA MET A 531 -13.47 -27.77 -24.32
C MET A 531 -12.46 -27.36 -25.38
N ASP A 532 -11.53 -28.26 -25.67
CA ASP A 532 -10.64 -28.20 -26.83
C ASP A 532 -11.35 -28.83 -28.04
N ALA A 533 -11.52 -28.05 -29.10
CA ALA A 533 -12.25 -28.43 -30.30
C ALA A 533 -11.36 -28.87 -31.48
N ASN A 534 -10.05 -29.08 -31.25
CA ASN A 534 -9.05 -29.29 -32.31
C ASN A 534 -8.10 -30.47 -32.08
N ILE A 535 -8.24 -31.20 -30.98
CA ILE A 535 -7.55 -32.48 -30.71
C ILE A 535 -7.75 -33.47 -31.88
N PRO A 536 -6.73 -34.29 -32.24
CA PRO A 536 -6.75 -35.20 -33.39
C PRO A 536 -8.03 -36.05 -33.54
N ILE A 537 -8.44 -36.24 -34.79
CA ILE A 537 -9.77 -36.66 -35.27
C ILE A 537 -10.36 -37.88 -34.54
N ALA A 538 -9.53 -38.82 -34.07
CA ALA A 538 -9.96 -39.99 -33.32
C ALA A 538 -10.66 -39.67 -31.98
N LEU A 539 -10.39 -38.52 -31.36
CA LEU A 539 -10.87 -38.16 -30.02
C LEU A 539 -12.01 -37.12 -29.99
N ARG A 540 -12.37 -36.54 -31.14
CA ARG A 540 -13.46 -35.56 -31.39
C ARG A 540 -13.40 -34.21 -30.64
N SER A 541 -13.31 -34.21 -29.32
CA SER A 541 -13.09 -33.04 -28.45
C SER A 541 -12.65 -33.50 -27.06
N ALA A 542 -12.08 -32.62 -26.23
CA ALA A 542 -11.88 -32.93 -24.81
C ALA A 542 -12.38 -31.82 -23.87
N LYS A 543 -13.00 -32.20 -22.75
CA LYS A 543 -13.43 -31.26 -21.69
C LYS A 543 -12.20 -30.77 -20.90
N HIS A 544 -11.92 -29.48 -20.98
CA HIS A 544 -10.90 -28.79 -20.17
C HIS A 544 -11.46 -28.40 -18.81
N TRP A 545 -12.73 -27.98 -18.72
CA TRP A 545 -13.39 -27.60 -17.45
C TRP A 545 -14.89 -27.93 -17.53
N LEU A 546 -15.49 -28.39 -16.44
CA LEU A 546 -16.93 -28.57 -16.32
C LEU A 546 -17.40 -28.35 -14.88
N VAL A 547 -18.26 -27.35 -14.68
CA VAL A 547 -18.83 -26.98 -13.37
C VAL A 547 -20.34 -26.78 -13.55
N VAL A 548 -21.15 -27.40 -12.70
CA VAL A 548 -22.61 -27.22 -12.66
C VAL A 548 -23.02 -26.49 -11.38
N ASN A 549 -24.31 -26.16 -11.25
CA ASN A 549 -24.90 -25.59 -10.03
C ASN A 549 -24.26 -24.26 -9.55
N ILE A 550 -23.64 -23.50 -10.46
CA ILE A 550 -22.96 -22.23 -10.15
C ILE A 550 -24.01 -21.17 -9.77
N PRO A 551 -23.99 -20.58 -8.55
CA PRO A 551 -24.92 -19.52 -8.19
C PRO A 551 -24.49 -18.20 -8.86
N GLY A 552 -25.31 -17.71 -9.79
CA GLY A 552 -25.00 -16.53 -10.59
C GLY A 552 -23.74 -16.73 -11.44
N ASN A 553 -22.65 -16.05 -11.08
CA ASN A 553 -21.33 -16.15 -11.72
C ASN A 553 -20.21 -16.46 -10.71
N ASN A 554 -20.56 -16.90 -9.49
CA ASN A 554 -19.59 -17.31 -8.48
C ASN A 554 -19.17 -18.78 -8.72
N ILE A 555 -18.28 -19.00 -9.70
CA ILE A 555 -17.88 -20.34 -10.19
C ILE A 555 -17.39 -21.25 -9.06
N THR A 556 -16.67 -20.71 -8.08
CA THR A 556 -16.10 -21.46 -6.95
C THR A 556 -17.14 -21.98 -5.96
N ALA A 557 -18.39 -21.52 -6.06
CA ALA A 557 -19.54 -22.02 -5.31
C ALA A 557 -20.43 -23.00 -6.11
N GLY A 558 -19.99 -23.44 -7.30
CA GLY A 558 -20.62 -24.50 -8.09
C GLY A 558 -19.97 -25.88 -7.88
N ASP A 559 -20.67 -26.92 -8.30
CA ASP A 559 -20.21 -28.31 -8.20
C ASP A 559 -19.27 -28.63 -9.39
N ILE A 560 -17.98 -28.80 -9.11
CA ILE A 560 -16.95 -29.07 -10.14
C ILE A 560 -17.00 -30.55 -10.55
N LEU A 561 -17.43 -30.83 -11.78
CA LEU A 561 -17.50 -32.20 -12.34
C LEU A 561 -16.24 -32.61 -13.11
N ALA A 562 -15.48 -31.63 -13.61
CA ALA A 562 -14.13 -31.80 -14.11
C ALA A 562 -13.35 -30.51 -13.85
N GLY A 563 -12.20 -30.58 -13.16
CA GLY A 563 -11.39 -29.41 -12.85
C GLY A 563 -10.79 -28.75 -14.10
N PHE A 564 -10.42 -27.47 -14.02
CA PHE A 564 -9.77 -26.74 -15.13
C PHE A 564 -8.43 -27.38 -15.50
N ILE A 565 -8.17 -27.49 -16.81
CA ILE A 565 -6.87 -27.87 -17.38
C ILE A 565 -6.39 -26.70 -18.26
N PRO A 566 -5.13 -26.25 -18.12
CA PRO A 566 -4.55 -25.18 -18.94
C PRO A 566 -4.73 -25.40 -20.44
N SER A 567 -4.92 -24.30 -21.18
CA SER A 567 -5.25 -24.35 -22.62
C SER A 567 -3.99 -24.35 -23.49
N GLY A 568 -3.11 -25.33 -23.23
CA GLY A 568 -1.82 -25.47 -23.90
C GLY A 568 -1.77 -26.67 -24.85
N PRO A 569 -1.67 -26.44 -26.18
CA PRO A 569 -1.46 -27.52 -27.14
C PRO A 569 -0.12 -28.22 -26.95
N SER A 570 -0.05 -29.48 -27.39
CA SER A 570 1.21 -30.24 -27.42
C SER A 570 2.13 -29.78 -28.55
N GLN A 571 3.44 -29.93 -28.37
CA GLN A 571 4.42 -29.62 -29.41
C GLN A 571 4.11 -30.35 -30.72
N GLY A 572 3.87 -29.58 -31.78
CA GLY A 572 3.59 -30.10 -33.13
C GLY A 572 2.13 -30.43 -33.43
N SER A 573 1.16 -30.23 -32.52
CA SER A 573 -0.26 -30.44 -32.82
C SER A 573 -0.93 -29.27 -33.56
N GLY A 574 -0.29 -28.09 -33.59
CA GLY A 574 -0.76 -26.91 -34.31
C GLY A 574 -1.53 -25.91 -33.44
N ILE A 575 -2.37 -25.09 -34.07
CA ILE A 575 -3.27 -24.14 -33.39
C ILE A 575 -4.51 -24.90 -32.91
N HIS A 576 -4.82 -24.81 -31.62
CA HIS A 576 -6.07 -25.32 -31.06
C HIS A 576 -7.02 -24.18 -30.73
N ARG A 577 -8.32 -24.49 -30.73
CA ARG A 577 -9.40 -23.56 -30.38
C ARG A 577 -10.07 -24.01 -29.10
N TYR A 578 -9.95 -23.20 -28.05
CA TYR A 578 -10.56 -23.45 -26.76
C TYR A 578 -11.90 -22.73 -26.68
N VAL A 579 -12.97 -23.51 -26.57
CA VAL A 579 -14.36 -23.04 -26.62
C VAL A 579 -14.97 -23.14 -25.22
N THR A 580 -15.38 -22.01 -24.67
CA THR A 580 -16.08 -21.90 -23.39
C THR A 580 -17.55 -21.56 -23.65
N VAL A 581 -18.46 -22.31 -23.03
CA VAL A 581 -19.91 -22.09 -23.11
C VAL A 581 -20.55 -22.15 -21.72
N VAL A 582 -21.55 -21.30 -21.52
CA VAL A 582 -22.35 -21.22 -20.28
C VAL A 582 -23.80 -21.50 -20.64
N TYR A 583 -24.45 -22.35 -19.84
CA TYR A 583 -25.89 -22.61 -19.90
C TYR A 583 -26.55 -22.13 -18.61
N ARG A 584 -27.73 -21.52 -18.70
CA ARG A 584 -28.60 -21.36 -17.51
C ARG A 584 -29.27 -22.68 -17.23
N GLN A 585 -29.16 -23.17 -16.00
CA GLN A 585 -29.85 -24.38 -15.61
C GLN A 585 -31.34 -24.10 -15.33
N PRO A 586 -32.26 -25.00 -15.73
CA PRO A 586 -33.67 -24.92 -15.32
C PRO A 586 -33.87 -25.31 -13.85
N GLN A 587 -33.00 -26.15 -13.31
CA GLN A 587 -33.03 -26.69 -11.94
C GLN A 587 -31.62 -27.15 -11.51
N ARG A 588 -31.43 -27.49 -10.23
CA ARG A 588 -30.18 -28.13 -9.77
C ARG A 588 -29.97 -29.48 -10.50
N ILE A 589 -28.72 -29.80 -10.80
CA ILE A 589 -28.29 -31.08 -11.37
C ILE A 589 -27.56 -31.86 -10.28
N ASP A 590 -28.19 -32.91 -9.77
CA ASP A 590 -27.68 -33.73 -8.68
C ASP A 590 -27.36 -35.16 -9.16
N GLY A 591 -26.60 -35.91 -8.37
CA GLY A 591 -26.23 -37.30 -8.69
C GLY A 591 -25.07 -37.46 -9.69
N LEU A 592 -24.50 -36.38 -10.22
CA LEU A 592 -23.25 -36.41 -10.99
C LEU A 592 -22.04 -36.36 -10.04
N VAL A 593 -21.03 -37.17 -10.31
CA VAL A 593 -19.79 -37.25 -9.53
C VAL A 593 -18.62 -36.73 -10.37
N ARG A 594 -17.70 -36.00 -9.74
CA ARG A 594 -16.49 -35.49 -10.38
C ARG A 594 -15.63 -36.62 -10.94
N ASN A 595 -15.28 -36.55 -12.22
CA ASN A 595 -14.34 -37.48 -12.85
C ASN A 595 -13.38 -36.71 -13.77
N ASP A 596 -12.10 -36.78 -13.40
CA ASP A 596 -10.98 -36.07 -14.03
C ASP A 596 -10.10 -36.96 -14.93
N THR A 597 -10.31 -38.28 -15.03
CA THR A 597 -9.42 -39.15 -15.83
C THR A 597 -9.44 -38.80 -17.32
N ILE A 598 -8.37 -39.13 -18.02
CA ILE A 598 -8.16 -38.78 -19.44
C ILE A 598 -9.27 -39.37 -20.31
N GLU A 599 -9.64 -40.63 -20.06
CA GLU A 599 -10.70 -41.36 -20.76
C GLU A 599 -12.07 -40.70 -20.54
N SER A 600 -12.30 -40.14 -19.36
CA SER A 600 -13.54 -39.40 -19.04
C SER A 600 -13.61 -38.01 -19.68
N ARG A 601 -12.47 -37.50 -20.18
CA ARG A 601 -12.33 -36.14 -20.73
C ARG A 601 -12.43 -36.09 -22.25
N VAL A 602 -11.90 -37.10 -22.95
CA VAL A 602 -11.97 -37.22 -24.42
C VAL A 602 -13.36 -37.61 -24.92
N SER A 603 -13.66 -37.37 -26.20
CA SER A 603 -14.96 -37.60 -26.85
C SER A 603 -16.16 -36.94 -26.14
N PHE A 604 -15.93 -35.87 -25.37
CA PHE A 604 -17.00 -35.11 -24.74
C PHE A 604 -17.85 -34.40 -25.79
N ASP A 605 -19.18 -34.52 -25.67
CA ASP A 605 -20.16 -33.81 -26.49
C ASP A 605 -21.02 -32.92 -25.58
N VAL A 606 -20.69 -31.63 -25.53
CA VAL A 606 -21.44 -30.64 -24.75
C VAL A 606 -22.88 -30.48 -25.25
N THR A 607 -23.16 -30.78 -26.52
CA THR A 607 -24.53 -30.74 -27.08
C THR A 607 -25.35 -31.96 -26.67
N LYS A 608 -24.71 -33.11 -26.45
CA LYS A 608 -25.35 -34.28 -25.83
C LYS A 608 -25.59 -34.00 -24.34
N PHE A 609 -24.58 -33.55 -23.60
CA PHE A 609 -24.71 -33.18 -22.18
C PHE A 609 -25.84 -32.16 -21.94
N ALA A 610 -25.92 -31.12 -22.77
CA ALA A 610 -26.98 -30.12 -22.69
C ALA A 610 -28.39 -30.67 -23.03
N ARG A 611 -28.49 -31.71 -23.88
CA ARG A 611 -29.76 -32.41 -24.14
C ARG A 611 -30.14 -33.33 -22.99
N ASP A 612 -29.21 -34.18 -22.54
CA ASP A 612 -29.40 -35.14 -21.45
C ASP A 612 -29.87 -34.44 -20.16
N HIS A 613 -29.24 -33.30 -19.82
CA HIS A 613 -29.56 -32.50 -18.63
C HIS A 613 -30.53 -31.32 -18.89
N LYS A 614 -31.18 -31.29 -20.06
CA LYS A 614 -32.24 -30.31 -20.43
C LYS A 614 -31.81 -28.83 -20.28
N LEU A 615 -30.52 -28.53 -20.48
CA LEU A 615 -29.93 -27.19 -20.34
C LEU A 615 -30.41 -26.17 -21.41
N GLY A 616 -31.11 -26.63 -22.45
CA GLY A 616 -31.59 -25.78 -23.52
C GLY A 616 -30.48 -25.26 -24.43
N LYS A 617 -30.57 -23.99 -24.84
CA LYS A 617 -29.55 -23.31 -25.65
C LYS A 617 -28.47 -22.70 -24.74
N PRO A 618 -27.20 -22.61 -25.18
CA PRO A 618 -26.19 -21.86 -24.43
C PRO A 618 -26.61 -20.40 -24.29
N LEU A 619 -26.41 -19.85 -23.09
CA LEU A 619 -26.69 -18.45 -22.73
C LEU A 619 -25.57 -17.52 -23.18
N ALA A 620 -24.33 -17.95 -22.99
CA ALA A 620 -23.14 -17.21 -23.36
C ALA A 620 -22.06 -18.18 -23.85
N GLY A 621 -21.11 -17.66 -24.62
CA GLY A 621 -19.94 -18.42 -25.01
C GLY A 621 -18.86 -17.52 -25.59
N ASN A 622 -17.62 -17.97 -25.52
CA ASN A 622 -16.46 -17.30 -26.09
C ASN A 622 -15.44 -18.36 -26.52
N PHE A 623 -14.55 -18.02 -27.44
CA PHE A 623 -13.43 -18.87 -27.80
C PHE A 623 -12.20 -18.03 -28.12
N TYR A 624 -11.03 -18.64 -27.95
CA TYR A 624 -9.75 -18.10 -28.35
C TYR A 624 -8.91 -19.20 -29.00
N HIS A 625 -7.85 -18.78 -29.68
CA HIS A 625 -6.85 -19.67 -30.24
C HIS A 625 -5.58 -19.64 -29.39
N ALA A 626 -4.94 -20.80 -29.25
CA ALA A 626 -3.61 -20.91 -28.68
C ALA A 626 -2.80 -21.95 -29.49
N GLN A 627 -1.48 -21.82 -29.46
CA GLN A 627 -0.55 -22.71 -30.16
C GLN A 627 0.63 -23.04 -29.24
N TRP A 628 1.35 -24.12 -29.53
CA TRP A 628 2.58 -24.43 -28.81
C TRP A 628 3.74 -23.56 -29.33
N GLU A 629 4.41 -22.84 -28.42
CA GLU A 629 5.54 -21.95 -28.75
C GLU A 629 6.82 -22.35 -28.02
N LYS A 630 7.95 -22.26 -28.74
CA LYS A 630 9.26 -22.83 -28.37
C LYS A 630 9.90 -22.24 -27.10
N THR A 631 9.36 -21.14 -26.60
CA THR A 631 9.74 -20.42 -25.37
C THR A 631 9.02 -20.91 -24.11
N SER A 632 8.21 -21.97 -24.23
CA SER A 632 7.22 -22.38 -23.20
C SER A 632 7.53 -23.74 -22.53
N ALA A 633 8.80 -24.16 -22.54
CA ALA A 633 9.30 -25.41 -21.95
C ALA A 633 10.03 -25.16 -20.62
#